data_AF-A0A357KXL7-F1
#
_entry.id   AF-A0A357KXL7-F1
#
_cell.length_a   1.000
_cell.length_b   1.000
_cell.length_c   1.000
_cell.angle_alpha   90.00
_cell.angle_beta   90.00
_cell.angle_gamma   90.00
#
_symmetry.space_group_name_H-M   'P 1'
#
loop_
_entity.id
_entity.type
_entity.pdbx_description
1 polymer ?
#
loop_
_entity_poly.entity_id
_entity_poly.type
_entity_poly.pdbx_seq_one_letter_code
_entity_poly.pdbx_strand_id
1 'polypeptide(L)'
;MFTIAGVALGAAVLLAGGCARSLMDPTVVTDYQPLDDAGELAYWGEVQRRSAITNDEGLHGVLVLADGADGSGSYEQRVAALKERGWLSDGFNEPANMAMRRGVLAKAIAHAIALDGGVMMALTDKAPRYATKELVYVGIMPDGTENQVIAGLEFVGVISRAQDFVLLRQSAAQAKTEAPGAGEPGQ
;
A
#
# COMPACT_ATOMS: atom_id res chain seq x y z
N MET A 1 9.81 64.36 20.06
CA MET A 1 8.79 63.29 20.20
C MET A 1 8.09 63.13 18.86
N PHE A 2 8.54 62.20 18.01
CA PHE A 2 7.79 61.70 16.85
C PHE A 2 8.28 60.27 16.52
N THR A 3 7.42 59.33 16.89
CA THR A 3 7.08 58.02 16.29
C THR A 3 8.15 56.97 15.94
N ILE A 4 7.98 55.83 16.62
CA ILE A 4 8.70 54.55 16.59
C ILE A 4 8.10 53.61 15.51
N ALA A 5 8.97 52.75 14.97
CA ALA A 5 8.72 51.40 14.43
C ALA A 5 7.61 51.20 13.39
N GLY A 6 8.01 50.84 12.16
CA GLY A 6 7.04 50.42 11.15
C GLY A 6 7.60 49.66 9.95
N VAL A 7 8.64 48.81 10.09
CA VAL A 7 9.16 48.05 8.93
C VAL A 7 9.42 46.55 9.19
N ALA A 8 9.32 46.03 10.40
CA ALA A 8 9.74 44.65 10.70
C ALA A 8 8.65 43.57 10.67
N LEU A 9 7.55 43.72 9.92
CA LEU A 9 6.42 42.76 9.94
C LEU A 9 6.00 42.22 8.55
N GLY A 10 6.94 42.10 7.61
CA GLY A 10 6.62 41.64 6.24
C GLY A 10 7.14 40.25 5.84
N ALA A 11 8.08 39.65 6.58
CA ALA A 11 8.90 38.56 6.03
C ALA A 11 8.64 37.14 6.61
N ALA A 12 7.70 36.97 7.55
CA ALA A 12 7.59 35.71 8.30
C ALA A 12 6.52 34.72 7.80
N VAL A 13 5.73 35.03 6.77
CA VAL A 13 4.55 34.21 6.39
C VAL A 13 4.79 33.24 5.22
N LEU A 14 5.94 33.30 4.53
CA LEU A 14 6.17 32.50 3.31
C LEU A 14 6.83 31.12 3.51
N LEU A 15 7.08 30.69 4.76
CA LEU A 15 7.79 29.43 5.03
C LEU A 15 6.88 28.24 5.41
N ALA A 16 5.55 28.40 5.35
CA ALA A 16 4.59 27.34 5.68
C ALA A 16 4.03 26.58 4.46
N GLY A 17 4.66 26.70 3.29
CA GLY A 17 4.36 25.90 2.11
C GLY A 17 4.95 24.49 2.24
N GLY A 18 4.46 23.69 3.18
CA GLY A 18 4.74 22.25 3.19
C GLY A 18 4.29 21.65 1.86
N CYS A 19 5.09 20.73 1.28
CA CYS A 19 4.76 20.04 0.04
C CYS A 19 3.42 19.31 0.16
N ALA A 20 2.33 19.98 -0.22
CA ALA A 20 1.01 19.39 -0.25
C ALA A 20 0.99 18.29 -1.32
N ARG A 21 0.49 17.11 -0.97
CA ARG A 21 0.30 16.02 -1.94
C ARG A 21 -0.88 16.34 -2.84
N SER A 22 -0.76 15.92 -4.10
CA SER A 22 -1.80 16.12 -5.11
C SER A 22 -3.08 15.37 -4.76
N LEU A 23 -4.20 16.06 -4.85
CA LEU A 23 -5.53 15.45 -4.98
C LEU A 23 -5.75 15.11 -6.45
N MET A 24 -6.41 14.00 -6.74
CA MET A 24 -6.56 13.45 -8.08
C MET A 24 -8.03 13.22 -8.39
N ASP A 25 -8.59 14.05 -9.26
CA ASP A 25 -9.93 13.87 -9.81
C ASP A 25 -9.84 13.81 -11.36
N PRO A 26 -10.61 12.93 -12.04
CA PRO A 26 -11.45 11.88 -11.45
C PRO A 26 -10.64 10.69 -10.89
N THR A 27 -11.23 9.96 -9.94
CA THR A 27 -10.76 8.67 -9.43
C THR A 27 -11.28 7.52 -10.29
N VAL A 28 -10.56 6.39 -10.31
CA VAL A 28 -11.07 5.14 -10.90
C VAL A 28 -12.25 4.65 -10.05
N VAL A 29 -13.24 4.04 -10.71
CA VAL A 29 -14.40 3.45 -10.04
C VAL A 29 -13.98 2.18 -9.29
N THR A 30 -14.22 2.18 -7.99
CA THR A 30 -13.88 1.09 -7.04
C THR A 30 -15.11 0.54 -6.33
N ASP A 31 -16.25 1.25 -6.37
CA ASP A 31 -17.49 0.92 -5.65
C ASP A 31 -18.48 0.11 -6.52
N TYR A 32 -17.97 -0.82 -7.32
CA TYR A 32 -18.80 -1.82 -8.00
C TYR A 32 -19.21 -2.93 -7.03
N GLN A 33 -20.16 -3.77 -7.43
CA GLN A 33 -20.61 -4.89 -6.59
C GLN A 33 -19.45 -5.87 -6.36
N PRO A 34 -19.26 -6.39 -5.14
CA PRO A 34 -18.27 -7.44 -4.90
C PRO A 34 -18.51 -8.63 -5.84
N LEU A 35 -17.43 -9.20 -6.38
CA LEU A 35 -17.46 -10.30 -7.35
C LEU A 35 -18.06 -9.93 -8.73
N ASP A 36 -18.15 -8.63 -9.05
CA ASP A 36 -18.37 -8.17 -10.42
C ASP A 36 -17.06 -8.23 -11.21
N ASP A 37 -16.83 -9.37 -11.89
CA ASP A 37 -15.64 -9.60 -12.72
C ASP A 37 -15.42 -8.50 -13.79
N ALA A 38 -16.51 -7.92 -14.31
CA ALA A 38 -16.43 -6.87 -15.32
C ALA A 38 -15.95 -5.55 -14.71
N GLY A 39 -16.47 -5.20 -13.53
CA GLY A 39 -16.02 -4.05 -12.73
C GLY A 39 -14.55 -4.18 -12.33
N GLU A 40 -14.16 -5.36 -11.83
CA GLU A 40 -12.78 -5.66 -11.43
C GLU A 40 -11.80 -5.58 -12.61
N LEU A 41 -12.15 -6.17 -13.75
CA LEU A 41 -11.32 -6.09 -14.96
C LEU A 41 -11.19 -4.65 -15.47
N ALA A 42 -12.27 -3.86 -15.41
CA ALA A 42 -12.24 -2.44 -15.77
C ALA A 42 -11.33 -1.64 -14.83
N TYR A 43 -11.41 -1.87 -13.52
CA TYR A 43 -10.54 -1.26 -12.52
C TYR A 43 -9.06 -1.50 -12.83
N TRP A 44 -8.63 -2.75 -13.05
CA TRP A 44 -7.23 -3.07 -13.40
C TRP A 44 -6.79 -2.42 -14.72
N GLY A 45 -7.70 -2.38 -15.70
CA GLY A 45 -7.45 -1.73 -17.00
C GLY A 45 -7.31 -0.20 -16.92
N GLU A 46 -7.98 0.44 -15.98
CA GLU A 46 -7.93 1.89 -15.75
C GLU A 46 -6.78 2.30 -14.84
N VAL A 47 -6.61 1.61 -13.71
CA VAL A 47 -5.62 1.98 -12.68
C VAL A 47 -4.20 1.95 -13.25
N GLN A 48 -3.87 1.00 -14.13
CA GLN A 48 -2.53 0.92 -14.75
C GLN A 48 -2.15 2.15 -15.58
N ARG A 49 -3.14 2.91 -16.09
CA ARG A 49 -2.93 4.11 -16.92
C ARG A 49 -2.73 5.38 -16.10
N ARG A 50 -2.86 5.29 -14.77
CA ARG A 50 -2.79 6.44 -13.86
C ARG A 50 -1.34 6.88 -13.68
N SER A 51 -1.10 8.19 -13.71
CA SER A 51 0.20 8.78 -13.36
C SER A 51 0.53 8.63 -11.88
N ALA A 52 -0.49 8.57 -11.02
CA ALA A 52 -0.42 8.16 -9.63
C ALA A 52 -1.77 7.56 -9.21
N ILE A 53 -1.76 6.57 -8.34
CA ILE A 53 -2.99 6.02 -7.77
C ILE A 53 -3.46 6.84 -6.57
N THR A 54 -4.75 6.83 -6.31
CA THR A 54 -5.32 7.41 -5.09
C THR A 54 -5.29 6.43 -3.92
N ASN A 55 -5.51 6.93 -2.71
CA ASN A 55 -5.65 6.08 -1.52
C ASN A 55 -6.79 5.07 -1.73
N ASP A 56 -7.93 5.50 -2.24
CA ASP A 56 -9.05 4.60 -2.47
C ASP A 56 -8.72 3.47 -3.45
N GLU A 57 -8.12 3.82 -4.59
CA GLU A 57 -7.66 2.87 -5.61
C GLU A 57 -6.67 1.86 -5.01
N GLY A 58 -5.70 2.32 -4.22
CA GLY A 58 -4.69 1.44 -3.64
C GLY A 58 -5.20 0.54 -2.51
N LEU A 59 -6.08 1.05 -1.65
CA LEU A 59 -6.66 0.25 -0.55
C LEU A 59 -7.60 -0.84 -1.08
N HIS A 60 -8.38 -0.53 -2.11
CA HIS A 60 -9.18 -1.52 -2.83
C HIS A 60 -8.31 -2.69 -3.33
N GLY A 61 -7.26 -2.42 -4.09
CA GLY A 61 -6.40 -3.49 -4.62
C GLY A 61 -5.63 -4.27 -3.55
N VAL A 62 -5.37 -3.69 -2.36
CA VAL A 62 -4.84 -4.44 -1.21
C VAL A 62 -5.85 -5.44 -0.66
N LEU A 63 -7.13 -5.06 -0.57
CA LEU A 63 -8.18 -5.98 -0.13
C LEU A 63 -8.40 -7.11 -1.14
N VAL A 64 -8.41 -6.78 -2.44
CA VAL A 64 -8.46 -7.79 -3.51
C VAL A 64 -7.26 -8.74 -3.42
N LEU A 65 -6.04 -8.22 -3.20
CA LEU A 65 -4.84 -9.05 -3.01
C LEU A 65 -5.00 -10.03 -1.84
N ALA A 66 -5.55 -9.56 -0.72
CA ALA A 66 -5.60 -10.35 0.51
C ALA A 66 -6.75 -11.36 0.53
N ASP A 67 -7.94 -10.93 0.09
CA ASP A 67 -9.19 -11.65 0.29
C ASP A 67 -9.75 -12.21 -1.04
N GLY A 68 -9.13 -11.86 -2.18
CA GLY A 68 -9.60 -12.21 -3.53
C GLY A 68 -10.70 -11.29 -4.06
N ALA A 69 -11.27 -10.43 -3.21
CA ALA A 69 -12.25 -9.42 -3.56
C ALA A 69 -12.26 -8.31 -2.50
N ASP A 70 -12.75 -7.12 -2.88
CA ASP A 70 -13.06 -6.07 -1.91
C ASP A 70 -14.54 -6.13 -1.52
N GLY A 71 -14.80 -6.51 -0.27
CA GLY A 71 -16.17 -6.53 0.29
C GLY A 71 -16.66 -5.16 0.77
N SER A 72 -15.84 -4.12 0.67
CA SER A 72 -16.17 -2.76 1.09
C SER A 72 -16.88 -2.02 -0.04
N GLY A 73 -17.99 -1.34 0.28
CA GLY A 73 -18.73 -0.52 -0.68
C GLY A 73 -18.35 0.97 -0.67
N SER A 74 -17.35 1.38 0.12
CA SER A 74 -16.84 2.76 0.14
C SER A 74 -15.42 2.86 0.69
N TYR A 75 -14.74 3.97 0.42
CA TYR A 75 -13.43 4.30 0.96
C TYR A 75 -13.37 4.22 2.49
N GLU A 76 -14.37 4.78 3.17
CA GLU A 76 -14.42 4.81 4.64
C GLU A 76 -14.50 3.40 5.21
N GLN A 77 -15.24 2.52 4.55
CA GLN A 77 -15.33 1.10 4.93
C GLN A 77 -14.00 0.38 4.72
N ARG A 78 -13.29 0.65 3.62
CA ARG A 78 -11.93 0.11 3.37
C ARG A 78 -10.96 0.56 4.46
N VAL A 79 -10.97 1.85 4.81
CA VAL A 79 -10.13 2.40 5.87
C VAL A 79 -10.45 1.76 7.22
N ALA A 80 -11.72 1.62 7.56
CA ALA A 80 -12.14 0.99 8.81
C ALA A 80 -11.68 -0.47 8.88
N ALA A 81 -11.92 -1.26 7.83
CA ALA A 81 -11.52 -2.66 7.75
C ALA A 81 -10.00 -2.83 7.88
N LEU A 82 -9.22 -2.00 7.18
CA LEU A 82 -7.76 -2.08 7.21
C LEU A 82 -7.17 -1.60 8.54
N LYS A 83 -7.81 -0.65 9.23
CA LYS A 83 -7.43 -0.26 10.59
C LYS A 83 -7.73 -1.37 11.60
N GLU A 84 -8.92 -1.98 11.52
CA GLU A 84 -9.30 -3.09 12.39
C GLU A 84 -8.30 -4.26 12.29
N ARG A 85 -7.79 -4.52 11.08
CA ARG A 85 -6.76 -5.54 10.81
C ARG A 85 -5.34 -5.10 11.20
N GLY A 86 -5.12 -3.84 11.57
CA GLY A 86 -3.80 -3.26 11.85
C GLY A 86 -2.95 -2.95 10.60
N TRP A 87 -3.52 -3.04 9.40
CA TRP A 87 -2.80 -2.87 8.13
C TRP A 87 -2.61 -1.39 7.78
N LEU A 88 -3.41 -0.52 8.39
CA LEU A 88 -3.21 0.93 8.43
C LEU A 88 -2.92 1.38 9.85
N SER A 89 -2.23 2.52 9.98
CA SER A 89 -2.06 3.16 11.29
C SER A 89 -3.39 3.70 11.81
N ASP A 90 -3.62 3.64 13.12
CA ASP A 90 -4.82 4.18 13.77
C ASP A 90 -5.09 5.65 13.40
N GLY A 91 -4.03 6.45 13.30
CA GLY A 91 -4.09 7.86 12.94
C GLY A 91 -4.29 8.16 11.45
N PHE A 92 -4.43 7.15 10.59
CA PHE A 92 -4.62 7.36 9.14
C PHE A 92 -5.95 8.10 8.89
N ASN A 93 -5.87 9.29 8.29
CA ASN A 93 -7.02 10.17 8.06
C ASN A 93 -6.94 10.90 6.70
N GLU A 94 -6.23 10.29 5.75
CA GLU A 94 -6.05 10.88 4.42
C GLU A 94 -7.34 10.76 3.60
N PRO A 95 -7.63 11.71 2.68
CA PRO A 95 -8.81 11.63 1.85
C PRO A 95 -8.66 10.59 0.72
N ALA A 96 -9.80 10.09 0.24
CA ALA A 96 -9.91 9.06 -0.79
C ALA A 96 -9.12 9.39 -2.06
N ASN A 97 -9.28 10.62 -2.57
CA ASN A 97 -8.70 11.08 -3.82
C ASN A 97 -7.26 11.63 -3.68
N MET A 98 -6.62 11.50 -2.52
CA MET A 98 -5.22 11.89 -2.36
C MET A 98 -4.29 10.84 -2.96
N ALA A 99 -3.23 11.29 -3.63
CA ALA A 99 -2.21 10.40 -4.17
C ALA A 99 -1.60 9.53 -3.06
N MET A 100 -1.65 8.21 -3.27
CA MET A 100 -1.21 7.24 -2.29
C MET A 100 0.31 7.28 -2.14
N ARG A 101 0.77 7.25 -0.88
CA ARG A 101 2.19 7.09 -0.57
C ARG A 101 2.59 5.62 -0.61
N ARG A 102 3.77 5.37 -1.19
CA ARG A 102 4.44 4.07 -1.22
C ARG A 102 4.49 3.39 0.15
N GLY A 103 4.75 4.16 1.21
CA GLY A 103 4.82 3.66 2.58
C GLY A 103 3.50 3.14 3.14
N VAL A 104 2.38 3.80 2.80
CA VAL A 104 1.03 3.36 3.18
C VAL A 104 0.74 2.03 2.50
N LEU A 105 1.00 1.95 1.20
CA LEU A 105 0.84 0.72 0.42
C LEU A 105 1.74 -0.39 0.95
N ALA A 106 3.00 -0.08 1.23
CA ALA A 106 3.99 -1.03 1.69
C ALA A 106 3.59 -1.66 3.03
N LYS A 107 3.14 -0.85 4.00
CA LYS A 107 2.63 -1.39 5.27
C LYS A 107 1.49 -2.36 5.00
N ALA A 108 0.48 -1.92 4.24
CA ALA A 108 -0.73 -2.71 4.01
C ALA A 108 -0.43 -4.03 3.28
N ILE A 109 0.39 -4.02 2.22
CA ILE A 109 0.83 -5.23 1.50
C ILE A 109 1.62 -6.15 2.42
N ALA A 110 2.55 -5.62 3.21
CA ALA A 110 3.39 -6.44 4.08
C ALA A 110 2.59 -7.18 5.15
N HIS A 111 1.45 -6.63 5.59
CA HIS A 111 0.49 -7.37 6.41
C HIS A 111 -0.33 -8.36 5.58
N ALA A 112 -0.89 -7.94 4.44
CA ALA A 112 -1.72 -8.79 3.58
C ALA A 112 -1.03 -10.10 3.19
N ILE A 113 0.25 -10.05 2.84
CA ILE A 113 1.02 -11.24 2.46
C ILE A 113 1.71 -11.93 3.66
N ALA A 114 1.49 -11.45 4.88
CA ALA A 114 2.18 -11.89 6.09
C ALA A 114 3.71 -11.97 5.88
N LEU A 115 4.31 -10.84 5.48
CA LEU A 115 5.75 -10.77 5.18
C LEU A 115 6.57 -10.84 6.47
N ASP A 116 7.32 -11.92 6.63
CA ASP A 116 8.33 -12.07 7.68
C ASP A 116 9.58 -11.29 7.28
N GLY A 117 9.68 -10.05 7.74
CA GLY A 117 10.84 -9.19 7.49
C GLY A 117 11.87 -9.22 8.61
N GLY A 118 12.86 -8.33 8.53
CA GLY A 118 13.89 -8.21 9.57
C GLY A 118 13.35 -7.83 10.96
N VAL A 119 14.18 -7.97 11.99
CA VAL A 119 13.83 -7.72 13.42
C VAL A 119 13.16 -6.36 13.62
N MET A 120 13.65 -5.31 12.96
CA MET A 120 13.07 -3.96 13.08
C MET A 120 11.63 -3.89 12.56
N MET A 121 11.30 -4.65 11.52
CA MET A 121 9.96 -4.71 10.98
C MET A 121 9.00 -5.44 11.93
N ALA A 122 9.48 -6.48 12.62
CA ALA A 122 8.72 -7.16 13.66
C ALA A 122 8.48 -6.26 14.90
N LEU A 123 9.48 -5.50 15.33
CA LEU A 123 9.39 -4.62 16.50
C LEU A 123 8.54 -3.37 16.29
N THR A 124 8.38 -2.91 15.04
CA THR A 124 7.71 -1.65 14.70
C THR A 124 6.35 -1.84 14.05
N ASP A 125 5.77 -3.04 14.14
CA ASP A 125 4.50 -3.38 13.49
C ASP A 125 4.49 -2.99 12.01
N LYS A 126 5.53 -3.43 11.31
CA LYS A 126 5.72 -3.17 9.87
C LYS A 126 5.59 -1.70 9.51
N ALA A 127 6.17 -0.81 10.32
CA ALA A 127 6.14 0.63 10.07
C ALA A 127 6.56 0.95 8.61
N PRO A 128 5.93 1.97 7.97
CA PRO A 128 6.06 2.22 6.52
C PRO A 128 7.48 2.16 5.98
N ARG A 129 8.43 2.78 6.67
CA ARG A 129 9.85 2.79 6.29
C ARG A 129 10.45 1.38 6.19
N TYR A 130 10.20 0.52 7.18
CA TYR A 130 10.76 -0.83 7.21
C TYR A 130 10.01 -1.77 6.25
N ALA A 131 8.69 -1.63 6.15
CA ALA A 131 7.89 -2.38 5.18
C ALA A 131 8.32 -2.08 3.74
N THR A 132 8.56 -0.80 3.40
CA THR A 132 9.07 -0.43 2.06
C THR A 132 10.43 -1.06 1.81
N LYS A 133 11.38 -1.00 2.75
CA LYS A 133 12.71 -1.58 2.57
C LYS A 133 12.68 -3.10 2.42
N GLU A 134 11.83 -3.78 3.18
CA GLU A 134 11.68 -5.23 3.06
C GLU A 134 11.05 -5.63 1.73
N LEU A 135 9.98 -4.94 1.29
CA LEU A 135 9.35 -5.21 -0.01
C LEU A 135 10.29 -4.94 -1.19
N VAL A 136 11.20 -3.96 -1.06
CA VAL A 136 12.26 -3.74 -2.04
C VAL A 136 13.28 -4.88 -2.02
N TYR A 137 13.68 -5.33 -0.82
CA TYR A 137 14.64 -6.42 -0.65
C TYR A 137 14.14 -7.74 -1.26
N VAL A 138 12.88 -8.12 -1.02
CA VAL A 138 12.29 -9.34 -1.60
C VAL A 138 11.85 -9.16 -3.06
N GLY A 139 12.09 -7.98 -3.65
CA GLY A 139 11.82 -7.70 -5.06
C GLY A 139 10.35 -7.51 -5.40
N ILE A 140 9.45 -7.27 -4.43
CA ILE A 140 8.02 -6.97 -4.66
C ILE A 140 7.79 -5.50 -5.02
N MET A 141 8.60 -4.59 -4.49
CA MET A 141 8.49 -3.15 -4.73
C MET A 141 9.78 -2.63 -5.38
N PRO A 142 9.74 -1.70 -6.35
CA PRO A 142 10.98 -1.10 -6.86
C PRO A 142 11.57 -0.13 -5.81
N ASP A 143 12.87 0.16 -5.97
CA ASP A 143 13.57 1.06 -5.04
C ASP A 143 12.96 2.46 -5.02
N GLY A 144 12.97 3.06 -3.83
CA GLY A 144 12.29 4.31 -3.57
C GLY A 144 12.16 4.61 -2.08
N THR A 145 11.53 5.74 -1.78
CA THR A 145 11.24 6.18 -0.41
C THR A 145 9.76 5.99 -0.10
N GLU A 146 9.46 5.76 1.17
CA GLU A 146 8.09 5.59 1.69
C GLU A 146 7.19 6.80 1.45
N ASN A 147 7.77 7.99 1.22
CA ASN A 147 7.03 9.24 1.00
C ASN A 147 6.71 9.52 -0.47
N GLN A 148 7.25 8.73 -1.40
CA GLN A 148 6.97 8.89 -2.83
C GLN A 148 5.55 8.43 -3.16
N VAL A 149 4.96 9.08 -4.16
CA VAL A 149 3.73 8.61 -4.79
C VAL A 149 4.02 7.39 -5.66
N ILE A 150 3.03 6.53 -5.83
CA ILE A 150 3.13 5.34 -6.68
C ILE A 150 2.29 5.50 -7.94
N ALA A 151 2.90 5.23 -9.10
CA ALA A 151 2.24 5.24 -10.39
C ALA A 151 1.32 4.02 -10.57
N GLY A 152 0.31 4.15 -11.42
CA GLY A 152 -0.65 3.08 -11.72
C GLY A 152 0.01 1.79 -12.20
N LEU A 153 0.83 1.89 -13.24
CA LEU A 153 1.55 0.73 -13.79
C LEU A 153 2.47 0.08 -12.75
N GLU A 154 3.11 0.90 -11.92
CA GLU A 154 3.99 0.41 -10.87
C GLU A 154 3.21 -0.34 -9.79
N PHE A 155 2.06 0.20 -9.38
CA PHE A 155 1.15 -0.41 -8.44
C PHE A 155 0.69 -1.79 -8.91
N VAL A 156 0.23 -1.92 -10.17
CA VAL A 156 -0.17 -3.21 -10.72
C VAL A 156 1.01 -4.21 -10.68
N GLY A 157 2.20 -3.78 -11.08
CA GLY A 157 3.40 -4.62 -11.00
C GLY A 157 3.80 -5.01 -9.57
N VAL A 158 3.48 -4.19 -8.57
CA VAL A 158 3.67 -4.52 -7.14
C VAL A 158 2.66 -5.58 -6.70
N ILE A 159 1.38 -5.43 -7.04
CA ILE A 159 0.33 -6.40 -6.71
C ILE A 159 0.63 -7.76 -7.33
N SER A 160 0.97 -7.83 -8.61
CA SER A 160 1.28 -9.10 -9.28
C SER A 160 2.46 -9.81 -8.61
N ARG A 161 3.55 -9.10 -8.30
CA ARG A 161 4.70 -9.70 -7.60
C ARG A 161 4.37 -10.15 -6.18
N ALA A 162 3.47 -9.44 -5.49
CA ALA A 162 2.98 -9.84 -4.18
C ALA A 162 2.16 -11.14 -4.26
N GLN A 163 1.30 -11.29 -5.29
CA GLN A 163 0.57 -12.54 -5.57
C GLN A 163 1.54 -13.69 -5.85
N ASP A 164 2.50 -13.48 -6.75
CA ASP A 164 3.53 -14.48 -7.08
C ASP A 164 4.31 -14.92 -5.84
N PHE A 165 4.68 -13.98 -4.97
CA PHE A 165 5.36 -14.28 -3.70
C PHE A 165 4.54 -15.21 -2.81
N VAL A 166 3.24 -14.95 -2.65
CA VAL A 166 2.34 -15.79 -1.85
C VAL A 166 2.23 -17.18 -2.45
N LEU A 167 2.04 -17.28 -3.78
CA LEU A 167 1.94 -18.55 -4.49
C LEU A 167 3.20 -19.40 -4.32
N LEU A 168 4.39 -18.81 -4.57
CA LEU A 168 5.66 -19.50 -4.43
C LEU A 168 5.87 -20.03 -3.00
N ARG A 169 5.52 -19.23 -1.99
CA ARG A 169 5.61 -19.65 -0.58
C ARG A 169 4.67 -20.82 -0.26
N GLN A 170 3.44 -20.78 -0.77
CA GLN A 170 2.48 -21.87 -0.59
C GLN A 170 2.96 -23.16 -1.25
N SER A 171 3.47 -23.09 -2.49
CA SER A 171 4.03 -24.25 -3.19
C SER A 171 5.23 -24.85 -2.45
N ALA A 172 6.12 -24.01 -1.90
CA ALA A 172 7.26 -24.48 -1.11
C ALA A 172 6.81 -25.17 0.20
N ALA A 173 5.77 -24.65 0.86
CA ALA A 173 5.20 -25.26 2.06
C ALA A 173 4.54 -26.62 1.78
N GLN A 174 3.84 -26.75 0.65
CA GLN A 174 3.25 -28.00 0.19
C GLN A 174 4.33 -29.04 -0.12
N ALA A 175 5.36 -28.67 -0.90
CA ALA A 175 6.47 -29.57 -1.22
C ALA A 175 7.19 -30.10 0.02
N LYS A 176 7.35 -29.27 1.06
CA LYS A 176 7.93 -29.70 2.35
C LYS A 176 7.04 -30.70 3.10
N THR A 177 5.71 -30.57 2.97
CA THR A 177 4.73 -31.44 3.64
C THR A 177 4.61 -32.79 2.93
N GLU A 178 4.82 -32.83 1.62
CA GLU A 178 4.79 -34.05 0.79
C GLU A 178 6.10 -34.85 0.78
N ALA A 179 7.18 -34.30 1.37
CA ALA A 179 8.49 -34.92 1.44
C ALA A 179 8.80 -35.90 2.61
N PRO A 180 7.87 -36.55 3.35
CA PRO A 180 8.22 -37.64 4.25
C PRO A 180 8.14 -38.99 3.52
N GLY A 181 9.29 -39.51 3.06
CA GLY A 181 9.38 -40.90 2.56
C GLY A 181 10.57 -41.29 1.68
N ALA A 182 11.50 -40.39 1.34
CA ALA A 182 12.67 -40.76 0.54
C ALA A 182 13.89 -41.10 1.41
N GLY A 183 13.89 -42.34 1.94
CA GLY A 183 15.11 -43.09 2.24
C GLY A 183 15.59 -43.11 3.70
N GLU A 184 15.23 -44.16 4.43
CA GLU A 184 16.22 -44.87 5.25
C GLU A 184 16.89 -45.92 4.35
N PRO A 185 18.19 -45.79 4.02
CA PRO A 185 18.98 -46.91 3.54
C PRO A 185 19.62 -47.63 4.74
N GLY A 186 19.09 -48.81 5.08
CA GLY A 186 19.82 -49.88 5.75
C GLY A 186 19.54 -50.09 7.25
N GLN A 187 19.00 -51.26 7.59
CA GLN A 187 19.79 -52.43 8.02
C GLN A 187 18.96 -53.72 7.90
#